data_AF-A0A7T5RT86-F1
#
_entry.id   AF-A0A7T5RT86-F1
#
_cell.length_a   1.000
_cell.length_b   1.000
_cell.length_c   1.000
_cell.angle_alpha   90.00
_cell.angle_beta   90.00
_cell.angle_gamma   90.00
#
_symmetry.space_group_name_H-M   'P 1'
#
loop_
_entity.id
_entity.type
_entity.pdbx_description
1 polymer ?
#
loop_
_entity_poly.entity_id
_entity_poly.type
_entity_poly.pdbx_seq_one_letter_code
_entity_poly.pdbx_strand_id
1 'polypeptide(L)' 'MTQLKPKELRTQDAEKLRQRLFDLRSELSKLRGGAQRGVVKKDVGNIQRIKKDIAVVLTIMHEKGIGE' A
#
# COMPACT_ATOMS: atom_id res chain seq x y z
N MET A 1 -12.93 -3.69 -1.34
CA MET A 1 -11.66 -3.91 -2.07
C MET A 1 -10.85 -5.02 -1.41
N THR A 2 -10.17 -5.82 -2.22
CA THR A 2 -9.62 -7.15 -1.88
C THR A 2 -8.27 -7.04 -1.16
N GLN A 3 -8.03 -7.88 -0.16
CA GLN A 3 -6.79 -7.88 0.64
C GLN A 3 -5.63 -8.37 -0.24
N LEU A 4 -4.50 -7.64 -0.30
CA LEU A 4 -3.36 -8.10 -1.09
C LEU A 4 -2.83 -9.40 -0.50
N LYS A 5 -2.77 -10.41 -1.37
CA LYS A 5 -2.27 -11.73 -1.00
C LYS A 5 -0.74 -11.70 -1.16
N PRO A 6 0.02 -11.90 -0.07
CA PRO A 6 1.48 -11.86 -0.12
C PRO A 6 2.08 -12.89 -1.08
N LYS A 7 1.37 -14.00 -1.33
CA LYS A 7 1.77 -15.02 -2.30
C LYS A 7 1.85 -14.48 -3.73
N GLU A 8 0.92 -13.63 -4.15
CA GLU A 8 0.92 -13.04 -5.50
C GLU A 8 2.01 -11.97 -5.64
N LEU A 9 2.24 -11.17 -4.59
CA LEU A 9 3.28 -10.14 -4.57
C LEU A 9 4.69 -10.73 -4.69
N ARG A 10 4.94 -11.92 -4.12
CA ARG A 10 6.23 -12.60 -4.25
C ARG A 10 6.56 -13.04 -5.67
N THR A 11 5.55 -13.28 -6.51
CA THR A 11 5.73 -13.68 -7.91
C THR A 11 5.93 -12.48 -8.84
N GLN A 12 5.71 -11.25 -8.36
CA GLN A 12 5.85 -10.03 -9.18
C GLN A 12 7.29 -9.52 -9.26
N ASP A 13 7.61 -8.88 -10.38
CA ASP A 13 8.89 -8.20 -10.64
C ASP A 13 9.14 -7.01 -9.72
N ALA A 14 10.42 -6.67 -9.55
CA ALA A 14 10.88 -5.55 -8.74
C ALA A 14 10.24 -4.20 -9.15
N GLU A 15 10.13 -3.94 -10.46
CA GLU A 15 9.51 -2.73 -10.98
C GLU A 15 8.01 -2.67 -10.68
N LYS A 16 7.31 -3.80 -10.80
CA LYS A 16 5.89 -3.88 -10.44
C LYS A 16 5.68 -3.63 -8.96
N LEU A 17 6.56 -4.14 -8.09
CA LEU A 17 6.50 -3.89 -6.64
C LEU A 17 6.71 -2.39 -6.34
N ARG A 18 7.68 -1.74 -6.97
CA ARG A 18 7.91 -0.28 -6.85
C ARG A 18 6.72 0.53 -7.33
N GLN A 19 6.15 0.16 -8.47
CA GLN A 19 4.97 0.85 -9.02
C GLN A 19 3.75 0.68 -8.11
N ARG A 20 3.56 -0.52 -7.54
CA ARG A 20 2.51 -0.79 -6.54
C ARG A 20 2.69 0.06 -5.29
N LEU A 21 3.92 0.16 -4.80
CA LEU A 21 4.27 0.97 -3.64
C LEU A 21 3.94 2.46 -3.87
N PHE A 22 4.25 2.97 -5.06
CA PHE A 22 3.92 4.34 -5.46
C PHE A 22 2.40 4.57 -5.48
N ASP A 23 1.65 3.66 -6.07
CA ASP A 23 0.19 3.75 -6.17
C ASP A 23 -0.47 3.74 -4.78
N LEU A 24 -0.05 2.82 -3.90
CA LEU A 24 -0.54 2.73 -2.52
C LEU A 24 -0.22 3.98 -1.70
N ARG A 25 0.98 4.57 -1.87
CA ARG A 25 1.36 5.84 -1.22
C ARG A 25 0.50 7.01 -1.72
N SER A 26 0.21 7.04 -3.03
CA SER A 26 -0.66 8.06 -3.63
C SER A 26 -2.10 7.96 -3.10
N GLU A 27 -2.63 6.74 -3.01
CA GLU A 27 -3.95 6.47 -2.45
C GLU A 27 -4.02 6.88 -0.97
N LEU A 28 -3.00 6.55 -0.19
CA LEU A 28 -2.90 6.95 1.21
C LEU A 28 -2.87 8.48 1.37
N SER A 29 -2.20 9.21 0.48
CA SER A 29 -2.17 10.67 0.49
C SER A 29 -3.54 11.28 0.21
N LYS A 30 -4.27 10.75 -0.79
CA LYS A 30 -5.64 11.17 -1.11
C LYS A 30 -6.59 10.94 0.07
N LEU A 31 -6.52 9.77 0.70
CA LEU A 31 -7.36 9.43 1.84
C LEU A 31 -7.02 10.27 3.08
N ARG A 32 -5.74 10.56 3.33
CA ARG A 32 -5.35 11.49 4.40
C ARG A 32 -5.89 12.90 4.14
N GLY A 33 -5.81 13.39 2.91
CA GLY A 33 -6.38 14.69 2.54
C GLY A 33 -7.89 14.76 2.75
N GLY A 34 -8.62 13.70 2.40
CA GLY A 34 -10.07 13.59 2.65
C GLY A 34 -10.43 13.46 4.13
N ALA A 35 -9.66 12.68 4.90
CA ALA A 35 -9.86 12.51 6.34
C ALA A 35 -9.59 13.80 7.12
N GLN A 36 -8.56 14.56 6.74
CA GLN A 36 -8.20 15.83 7.39
C GLN A 36 -9.27 16.92 7.19
N ARG A 37 -10.00 16.88 6.07
CA ARG A 37 -11.14 17.76 5.80
C ARG A 37 -12.44 17.34 6.51
N GLY A 38 -12.43 16.23 7.28
CA GLY A 38 -13.58 15.76 8.05
C GLY A 38 -14.71 15.13 7.22
N VAL A 39 -14.52 14.98 5.91
CA VAL A 39 -15.55 14.50 4.96
C VAL A 39 -15.75 12.98 5.07
N VAL A 40 -14.75 12.25 5.57
CA VAL A 40 -14.70 10.79 5.35
C VAL A 40 -14.48 10.00 6.64
N LYS A 41 -15.51 9.94 7.51
CA LYS A 41 -15.52 9.07 8.71
C LYS A 41 -15.50 7.57 8.36
N LYS A 42 -16.01 7.18 7.18
CA LYS A 42 -16.08 5.78 6.73
C LYS A 42 -14.75 5.22 6.22
N ASP A 43 -13.87 6.04 5.68
CA ASP A 43 -12.62 5.59 5.05
C ASP A 43 -11.41 5.52 5.99
N VAL A 44 -11.58 5.84 7.27
CA VAL A 44 -10.51 5.71 8.28
C VAL A 44 -10.02 4.26 8.37
N GLY A 45 -10.92 3.28 8.22
CA GLY A 45 -10.57 1.86 8.15
C GLY A 45 -9.72 1.50 6.91
N ASN A 46 -9.92 2.20 5.80
CA ASN A 46 -9.12 2.01 4.58
C ASN A 46 -7.69 2.53 4.76
N ILE A 47 -7.48 3.62 5.50
CA ILE A 47 -6.13 4.15 5.79
C ILE A 47 -5.29 3.11 6.53
N GLN A 48 -5.83 2.49 7.59
CA GLN A 48 -5.08 1.45 8.32
C GLN A 48 -4.79 0.25 7.44
N ARG A 49 -5.71 -0.11 6.54
CA ARG A 49 -5.53 -1.22 5.61
C ARG A 49 -4.42 -0.94 4.59
N ILE A 50 -4.41 0.24 3.97
CA ILE A 50 -3.37 0.64 3.00
C ILE A 50 -2.00 0.74 3.67
N LYS A 51 -1.93 1.20 4.93
CA LYS A 51 -0.69 1.17 5.71
C LYS A 51 -0.14 -0.25 5.88
N LYS A 52 -0.99 -1.22 6.23
CA LYS A 52 -0.60 -2.63 6.33
C LYS A 52 -0.14 -3.17 4.99
N ASP A 53 -0.81 -2.74 3.92
CA ASP A 53 -0.50 -3.14 2.57
C ASP A 53 0.90 -2.68 2.11
N ILE A 54 1.19 -1.39 2.31
CA ILE A 54 2.52 -0.80 2.09
C ILE A 54 3.59 -1.57 2.87
N ALA A 55 3.32 -1.88 4.14
CA ALA A 55 4.26 -2.65 4.96
C ALA A 55 4.54 -4.04 4.38
N VAL A 56 3.52 -4.75 3.88
CA VAL A 56 3.70 -6.06 3.24
C VAL A 56 4.54 -5.94 1.97
N VAL A 57 4.29 -4.94 1.13
CA VAL A 57 5.09 -4.71 -0.09
C VAL A 57 6.54 -4.41 0.26
N LEU A 58 6.79 -3.54 1.23
CA LEU A 58 8.14 -3.23 1.71
C LEU A 58 8.86 -4.46 2.26
N THR A 59 8.18 -5.29 3.06
CA THR A 59 8.73 -6.56 3.55
C THR A 59 9.14 -7.46 2.40
N ILE A 60 8.30 -7.61 1.37
CA ILE A 60 8.61 -8.47 0.22
C ILE A 60 9.76 -7.90 -0.61
N MET A 61 9.82 -6.59 -0.80
CA MET A 61 10.95 -5.94 -1.47
C MET A 61 12.26 -6.19 -0.71
N HIS A 62 12.23 -6.07 0.61
CA HIS A 62 13.38 -6.37 1.47
C HIS A 62 13.74 -7.86 1.46
N GLU A 63 12.78 -8.78 1.49
CA GLU A 63 13.01 -10.23 1.37
C GLU A 63 13.71 -10.57 0.05
N LYS A 64 13.40 -9.83 -1.03
CA LYS A 64 14.04 -9.99 -2.34
C LYS A 64 15.39 -9.28 -2.48
N GLY A 65 15.86 -8.57 -1.45
CA GLY A 65 17.09 -7.76 -1.52
C GLY A 65 16.97 -6.55 -2.44
N ILE A 66 15.74 -6.14 -2.78
CA ILE A 66 15.47 -4.96 -3.59
C ILE A 66 15.43 -3.77 -2.63
N GLY A 67 16.57 -3.09 -2.49
CA GLY A 67 16.62 -1.78 -1.81
C GLY A 67 15.77 -0.75 -2.56
N GLU A 68 15.18 0.19 -1.82
CA GLU A 68 14.41 1.34 -2.36
C GLU A 68 15.29 2.23 -3.26
#